data_AF-T1GNY4-F1
#
_entry.id   AF-T1GNY4-F1
#
_cell.length_a   1.000
_cell.length_b   1.000
_cell.length_c   1.000
_cell.angle_alpha   90.00
_cell.angle_beta   90.00
_cell.angle_gamma   90.00
#
_symmetry.space_group_name_H-M   'P 1'
#
loop_
_entity.id
_entity.type
_entity.pdbx_description
1 polymer ?
#
loop_
_entity_poly.entity_id
_entity_poly.type
_entity_poly.pdbx_seq_one_letter_code
_entity_poly.pdbx_strand_id
1 'polypeptide(L)' 'MKIARDYGILDEESDGKQNFRQVTVNDLPVGRNVHETLRLVQAFQFIDEHREVCPANWKPDAKSMIADPKKSKDYFAAVN' A
#
# COMPACT_ATOMS: atom_id res chain seq x y z
N MET A 1 -23.37 -10.46 -7.19
CA MET A 1 -22.71 -9.38 -7.96
C MET A 1 -22.22 -9.91 -9.30
N LYS A 2 -22.26 -9.11 -10.38
CA LYS A 2 -21.73 -9.49 -11.71
C LYS A 2 -20.35 -8.86 -11.88
N ILE A 3 -20.27 -7.56 -12.17
CA ILE A 3 -19.17 -6.74 -11.63
C ILE A 3 -19.30 -6.81 -10.09
N ALA A 4 -18.26 -7.02 -9.28
CA ALA A 4 -16.82 -7.05 -9.58
C ALA A 4 -16.22 -8.46 -9.87
N ARG A 5 -17.02 -9.51 -10.05
CA ARG A 5 -16.72 -10.85 -10.61
C ARG A 5 -16.46 -10.83 -12.14
N ASP A 6 -16.35 -9.62 -12.72
CA ASP A 6 -15.68 -9.32 -14.01
C ASP A 6 -14.17 -9.02 -13.82
N TYR A 7 -13.77 -8.64 -12.61
CA TYR A 7 -12.38 -8.39 -12.18
C TYR A 7 -11.89 -9.38 -11.10
N GLY A 8 -12.80 -10.13 -10.45
CA GLY A 8 -12.53 -11.18 -9.45
C GLY A 8 -12.41 -10.74 -7.99
N ILE A 9 -12.64 -9.46 -7.65
CA ILE A 9 -12.08 -8.80 -6.44
C ILE A 9 -13.09 -8.49 -5.31
N LEU A 10 -14.06 -9.36 -5.07
CA LEU A 10 -15.11 -9.10 -4.08
C LEU A 10 -15.05 -10.11 -2.94
N ASP A 11 -14.96 -9.58 -1.74
CA ASP A 11 -15.15 -10.27 -0.48
C ASP A 11 -16.44 -9.72 0.16
N GLU A 12 -17.26 -10.57 0.79
CA GLU A 12 -18.60 -10.19 1.29
C GLU A 12 -18.74 -10.39 2.82
N GLU A 13 -17.93 -11.26 3.46
CA GLU A 13 -17.81 -11.38 4.92
C GLU A 13 -16.37 -11.75 5.35
N SER A 14 -15.74 -10.97 6.27
CA SER A 14 -14.37 -11.16 6.83
C SER A 14 -13.18 -10.87 5.88
N ASP A 15 -12.51 -9.71 5.94
CA ASP A 15 -11.81 -9.25 7.16
C ASP A 15 -11.91 -7.73 7.38
N GLY A 16 -12.50 -7.33 8.51
CA GLY A 16 -12.64 -5.97 9.03
C GLY A 16 -13.42 -4.95 8.16
N LYS A 17 -12.95 -4.67 6.94
CA LYS A 17 -13.48 -3.65 6.02
C LYS A 17 -13.37 -3.99 4.53
N GLN A 18 -12.71 -5.10 4.15
CA GLN A 18 -12.72 -5.64 2.77
C GLN A 18 -12.35 -4.65 1.65
N ASN A 19 -11.54 -3.64 1.98
CA ASN A 19 -11.18 -2.59 1.05
C ASN A 19 -10.05 -3.04 0.12
N PHE A 20 -10.33 -3.09 -1.18
CA PHE A 20 -9.29 -3.28 -2.20
C PHE A 20 -8.26 -2.15 -2.16
N ARG A 21 -6.96 -2.48 -1.99
CA ARG A 21 -5.89 -1.48 -1.79
C ARG A 21 -4.94 -1.31 -2.98
N GLN A 22 -4.73 -2.32 -3.82
CA GLN A 22 -3.69 -2.28 -4.86
C GLN A 22 -3.95 -3.27 -6.01
N VAL A 23 -3.66 -2.86 -7.25
CA VAL A 23 -3.70 -3.70 -8.46
C VAL A 23 -2.40 -3.62 -9.24
N THR A 24 -1.89 -4.75 -9.71
CA THR A 24 -0.83 -4.82 -10.73
C THR A 24 -1.31 -5.67 -11.90
N VAL A 25 -1.50 -5.04 -13.06
CA VAL A 25 -1.80 -5.71 -14.33
C VAL A 25 -0.63 -5.49 -15.27
N ASN A 26 -0.08 -6.58 -15.79
CA ASN A 26 0.99 -6.58 -16.77
C ASN A 26 0.50 -7.19 -18.08
N ASP A 27 1.10 -6.80 -19.19
CA ASP A 27 0.94 -7.50 -20.47
C ASP A 27 1.60 -8.89 -20.43
N LEU A 28 1.17 -9.79 -21.31
CA LEU A 28 1.51 -11.21 -21.34
C LEU A 28 3.02 -11.55 -21.24
N PRO A 29 3.96 -10.82 -21.88
CA PRO A 29 5.39 -11.15 -21.80
C PRO A 29 6.09 -10.62 -20.53
N VAL A 30 5.40 -9.86 -19.66
CA VAL A 30 6.05 -9.15 -18.54
C VAL A 30 5.66 -9.73 -17.18
N GLY A 31 6.59 -10.44 -16.54
CA GLY A 31 6.42 -10.98 -15.19
C GLY A 31 6.19 -9.90 -14.10
N ARG A 32 5.45 -10.27 -13.06
CA ARG A 32 5.24 -9.42 -11.86
C ARG A 32 6.38 -9.61 -10.86
N ASN A 33 6.64 -8.61 -10.02
CA ASN A 33 7.70 -8.66 -9.01
C ASN A 33 7.15 -9.03 -7.62
N VAL A 34 7.55 -10.20 -7.10
CA VAL A 34 7.13 -10.72 -5.77
C VAL A 34 7.59 -9.82 -4.63
N HIS A 35 8.80 -9.25 -4.71
CA HIS A 35 9.32 -8.37 -3.66
C HIS A 35 8.54 -7.06 -3.58
N GLU A 36 7.99 -6.57 -4.71
CA GLU A 36 7.12 -5.40 -4.71
C GLU A 36 5.76 -5.72 -4.08
N THR A 37 5.18 -6.88 -4.38
CA THR A 37 3.95 -7.35 -3.70
C THR A 37 4.14 -7.46 -2.19
N LEU A 38 5.26 -8.04 -1.72
CA LEU A 38 5.57 -8.13 -0.29
C LEU A 38 5.74 -6.74 0.35
N ARG A 39 6.48 -5.84 -0.31
CA ARG A 39 6.69 -4.45 0.14
C ARG A 39 5.36 -3.70 0.28
N LEU A 40 4.44 -3.89 -0.65
CA LEU A 40 3.11 -3.29 -0.62
C LEU A 40 2.25 -3.83 0.53
N VAL A 41 2.25 -5.14 0.76
CA VAL A 41 1.53 -5.76 1.91
C VAL A 41 2.07 -5.20 3.24
N GLN A 42 3.39 -5.17 3.41
CA GLN A 42 4.04 -4.61 4.59
C GLN A 42 3.73 -3.12 4.79
N ALA A 43 3.67 -2.34 3.70
CA ALA A 43 3.30 -0.93 3.75
C ALA A 43 1.84 -0.73 4.19
N PHE A 44 0.90 -1.55 3.71
CA PHE A 44 -0.50 -1.47 4.14
C PHE A 44 -0.69 -1.85 5.61
N GLN A 45 0.00 -2.87 6.10
CA GLN A 45 0.03 -3.23 7.52
C GLN A 45 0.58 -2.07 8.37
N PHE A 46 1.73 -1.52 7.97
CA PHE A 46 2.37 -0.40 8.68
C PHE A 46 1.46 0.84 8.78
N ILE A 47 0.80 1.27 7.70
CA ILE A 47 -0.08 2.46 7.77
C ILE A 47 -1.37 2.21 8.56
N ASP A 48 -1.89 0.97 8.55
CA ASP A 48 -3.10 0.62 9.29
C ASP A 48 -2.81 0.53 10.80
N GLU A 49 -1.61 0.11 11.20
CA GLU A 49 -1.12 0.12 12.61
C GLU A 49 -0.67 1.51 13.09
N HIS A 50 0.26 2.16 12.38
CA HIS A 50 0.91 3.40 12.84
C HIS A 50 0.17 4.68 12.46
N ARG A 51 -0.81 4.63 11.55
CA ARG A 51 -1.59 5.79 11.06
C ARG A 51 -0.75 6.86 10.35
N GLU A 52 0.44 6.50 9.90
CA GLU A 52 1.34 7.32 9.08
C GLU A 52 1.21 6.97 7.59
N VAL A 53 2.01 7.58 6.71
CA VAL A 53 2.08 7.21 5.29
C VAL A 53 3.48 6.77 4.88
N CYS A 54 3.55 5.76 4.01
CA CYS A 54 4.77 5.22 3.43
C CYS A 54 5.20 6.03 2.19
N PRO A 55 6.40 6.66 2.18
CA PRO A 55 6.93 7.36 1.01
C PRO A 55 7.27 6.44 -0.18
N ALA A 56 7.70 7.04 -1.29
CA ALA A 56 8.17 6.29 -2.46
C ALA A 56 9.33 5.34 -2.08
N ASN A 57 9.30 4.11 -2.62
CA ASN A 57 10.26 3.04 -2.32
C ASN A 57 10.38 2.64 -0.84
N TRP A 58 9.43 3.03 0.03
CA TRP A 58 9.43 2.64 1.44
C TRP A 58 9.48 1.12 1.61
N LYS A 59 10.25 0.69 2.61
CA LYS A 59 10.46 -0.68 3.07
C LYS A 59 10.35 -0.69 4.60
N PRO A 60 10.21 -1.87 5.26
CA PRO A 60 10.43 -1.98 6.69
C PRO A 60 11.70 -1.24 7.14
N ASP A 61 11.64 -0.63 8.32
CA ASP A 61 12.67 0.21 8.94
C ASP A 61 13.02 1.54 8.21
N ALA A 62 12.42 1.82 7.04
CA ALA A 62 12.56 3.12 6.39
C ALA A 62 11.68 4.20 7.03
N LYS A 63 12.17 5.45 7.04
CA LYS A 63 11.40 6.60 7.56
C LYS A 63 10.05 6.73 6.85
N SER A 64 8.99 6.70 7.64
CA SER A 64 7.63 7.07 7.28
C SER A 64 7.39 8.57 7.43
N MET A 65 6.24 9.06 6.96
CA MET A 65 5.85 10.46 7.03
C MET A 65 4.48 10.60 7.70
N ILE A 66 4.32 11.58 8.60
CA ILE A 66 3.01 11.95 9.14
C ILE A 66 2.28 12.82 8.11
N ALA A 67 1.05 12.45 7.76
CA ALA A 67 0.21 13.15 6.79
C ALA A 67 -0.42 14.46 7.35
N ASP A 68 0.42 15.38 7.82
CA ASP A 68 0.06 16.70 8.31
C ASP A 68 1.00 17.79 7.73
N PRO A 69 0.51 18.96 7.29
CA PRO A 69 1.35 19.99 6.65
C PRO A 69 2.45 20.62 7.53
N LYS A 70 2.38 20.46 8.85
CA LYS A 70 3.41 20.91 9.79
C LYS A 70 4.40 19.78 10.08
N LYS A 71 3.91 18.60 10.47
CA LYS A 71 4.74 17.44 10.86
C LYS A 71 5.44 16.75 9.69
N SER A 72 4.89 16.81 8.48
CA SER A 72 5.58 16.31 7.27
C SER A 72 6.91 17.02 7.01
N LYS A 73 7.10 18.24 7.51
CA LYS A 73 8.38 18.95 7.44
C LYS A 73 9.50 18.24 8.17
N ASP A 74 9.20 17.51 9.25
CA ASP A 74 10.19 16.74 10.00
C ASP A 74 10.73 15.59 9.14
N TYR A 75 9.86 14.94 8.35
CA TYR A 75 10.28 13.97 7.34
C TYR A 75 11.14 14.62 6.25
N PHE A 76 10.66 15.72 5.64
CA PHE A 76 11.39 16.39 4.56
C PHE A 76 12.75 16.95 5.00
N ALA A 77 12.89 17.48 6.21
CA ALA A 77 14.17 17.92 6.77
C ALA A 77 15.12 16.76 7.12
N ALA A 78 14.62 15.53 7.16
CA ALA A 78 15.36 14.33 7.54
C ALA A 78 15.75 13.43 6.36
N VAL A 79 15.42 13.83 5.12
CA VAL A 79 15.71 13.11 3.87
C VAL A 79 16.27 14.00 2.74
N ASN A 80 16.42 15.30 2.98
CA ASN A 80 17.15 16.25 2.12
C ASN A 80 18.43 16.71 2.85
#